data_AF-A0A8C0UMS1-F1
#
_entry.id   AF-A0A8C0UMS1-F1
#
_cell.length_a   1.000
_cell.length_b   1.000
_cell.length_c   1.000
_cell.angle_alpha   90.00
_cell.angle_beta   90.00
_cell.angle_gamma   90.00
#
_symmetry.space_group_name_H-M   'P 1'
#
loop_
_entity.id
_entity.type
_entity.pdbx_description
1 polymer ?
#
loop_
_entity_poly.entity_id
_entity_poly.type
_entity_poly.pdbx_seq_one_letter_code
_entity_poly.pdbx_strand_id
1 'polypeptide(L)' 'LASSARAVGHVSPKKRKQSLDRRRGKTRIYVGNHIDRWLTLKEKFDFRNDAEVAGFLLDM' A
#
# COMPACT_ATOMS: atom_id res chain seq x y z
N LEU A 1 -42.91 13.92 3.71
CA LEU A 1 -41.83 13.25 2.95
C LEU A 1 -40.49 13.69 3.54
N ALA A 2 -40.00 12.98 4.55
CA ALA A 2 -38.71 13.31 5.17
C ALA A 2 -37.59 12.68 4.34
N SER A 3 -36.80 13.51 3.67
CA SER A 3 -35.63 13.07 2.92
C SER A 3 -34.53 12.66 3.88
N SER A 4 -34.26 11.36 4.01
CA SER A 4 -33.11 10.85 4.75
C SER A 4 -31.87 10.97 3.85
N ALA A 5 -31.19 12.12 3.94
CA ALA A 5 -29.85 12.26 3.39
C ALA A 5 -28.92 11.33 4.18
N ARG A 6 -28.47 10.25 3.53
CA ARG A 6 -27.53 9.28 4.07
C ARG A 6 -26.28 10.03 4.53
N ALA A 7 -26.07 10.14 5.84
CA ALA A 7 -24.86 10.72 6.40
C ALA A 7 -23.66 9.88 5.93
N VAL A 8 -22.89 10.39 4.97
CA VAL A 8 -21.59 9.83 4.61
C VAL A 8 -20.69 10.12 5.80
N GLY A 9 -20.65 9.21 6.76
CA GLY A 9 -19.92 9.37 8.01
C GLY A 9 -18.47 9.75 7.72
N HIS A 10 -18.08 10.95 8.13
CA HIS A 10 -16.74 11.46 7.92
C HIS A 10 -15.76 10.63 8.76
N VAL A 11 -15.11 9.64 8.15
CA VAL A 11 -14.13 8.80 8.84
C VAL A 11 -12.91 9.64 9.12
N SER A 12 -12.56 9.78 10.40
CA SER A 12 -11.38 10.55 10.80
C SER A 12 -10.12 10.02 10.09
N PRO A 13 -9.16 10.89 9.72
CA PRO A 13 -7.92 10.48 9.07
C PRO A 13 -7.19 9.35 9.82
N LYS A 14 -7.22 9.38 11.16
CA LYS A 14 -6.67 8.33 12.02
C LYS A 14 -7.33 6.96 11.79
N LYS A 15 -8.67 6.90 11.76
CA LYS A 15 -9.41 5.66 11.50
C LYS A 15 -9.17 5.14 10.07
N ARG A 16 -9.05 6.03 9.08
CA ARG A 16 -8.68 5.66 7.70
C ARG A 16 -7.30 5.02 7.63
N LYS A 17 -6.29 5.67 8.23
CA LYS A 17 -4.91 5.14 8.29
C LYS A 17 -4.86 3.78 8.98
N GLN A 18 -5.49 3.64 10.13
CA GLN A 18 -5.53 2.37 10.88
C GLN A 18 -6.17 1.22 10.07
N SER A 19 -7.27 1.51 9.35
CA SER A 19 -7.91 0.52 8.48
C SER A 19 -6.99 0.09 7.33
N LEU A 20 -6.31 1.04 6.69
CA LEU A 20 -5.36 0.76 5.60
C LEU A 20 -4.16 -0.05 6.10
N ASP A 21 -3.57 0.34 7.24
CA ASP A 21 -2.44 -0.39 7.81
C ASP A 21 -2.83 -1.81 8.21
N ARG A 22 -4.04 -2.01 8.75
CA ARG A 22 -4.57 -3.35 9.03
C ARG A 22 -4.71 -4.20 7.77
N ARG A 23 -5.14 -3.61 6.64
CA ARG A 23 -5.22 -4.33 5.36
C ARG A 23 -3.83 -4.64 4.81
N ARG A 24 -2.91 -3.67 4.84
CA ARG A 24 -1.52 -3.83 4.39
C ARG A 24 -0.76 -4.89 5.19
N GLY A 25 -0.99 -4.96 6.49
CA GLY A 25 -0.38 -5.98 7.35
C GLY A 25 -0.73 -7.41 6.92
N LYS A 26 -1.93 -7.62 6.35
CA LYS A 26 -2.36 -8.93 5.83
C LYS A 26 -1.79 -9.27 4.46
N THR A 27 -1.29 -8.29 3.72
CA THR A 27 -0.79 -8.45 2.35
C THR A 27 0.71 -8.22 2.26
N ARG A 28 1.41 -8.10 3.40
CA ARG A 28 2.86 -7.89 3.42
C ARG A 28 3.57 -9.18 2.99
N ILE A 29 4.33 -9.09 1.91
CA ILE A 29 5.13 -10.20 1.38
C ILE A 29 6.54 -10.08 1.93
N TYR A 30 7.05 -11.17 2.48
CA TYR A 30 8.46 -11.29 2.84
C TYR A 30 9.26 -11.78 1.62
N VAL A 31 10.23 -10.98 1.18
CA VAL A 31 11.02 -11.28 -0.03
C VAL A 31 12.12 -12.33 0.20
N GLY A 32 12.46 -12.61 1.46
CA GLY A 32 13.41 -13.67 1.85
C GLY A 32 14.73 -13.63 1.08
N ASN A 33 15.15 -14.78 0.57
CA ASN A 33 16.38 -14.97 -0.19
C ASN A 33 16.40 -14.20 -1.54
N HIS A 34 15.32 -13.50 -1.90
CA HIS A 34 15.26 -12.65 -3.09
C HIS A 34 15.61 -11.19 -2.81
N ILE A 35 16.07 -10.86 -1.59
CA ILE A 35 16.42 -9.48 -1.23
C ILE A 35 17.48 -8.88 -2.16
N ASP A 36 18.47 -9.66 -2.61
CA ASP A 36 19.50 -9.16 -3.51
C ASP A 36 18.93 -8.76 -4.87
N ARG A 37 17.99 -9.56 -5.40
CA ARG A 37 17.28 -9.24 -6.66
C ARG A 37 16.42 -8.01 -6.50
N TRP A 38 15.78 -7.85 -5.35
CA TRP A 38 14.98 -6.68 -5.01
C TRP A 38 15.83 -5.41 -4.99
N LEU A 39 16.98 -5.44 -4.30
CA LEU A 39 17.91 -4.32 -4.22
C LEU A 39 18.54 -3.99 -5.58
N THR A 40 18.89 -5.01 -6.36
CA THR A 40 19.39 -4.82 -7.74
C THR A 40 18.37 -4.08 -8.60
N LEU A 41 17.08 -4.43 -8.50
CA LEU A 41 15.99 -3.74 -9.20
C LEU A 41 15.89 -2.28 -8.75
N LYS A 42 15.98 -2.05 -7.44
CA LYS A 42 15.92 -0.72 -6.84
C LYS A 42 17.02 0.20 -7.39
N GLU A 43 18.25 -0.30 -7.46
CA GLU A 43 19.39 0.46 -7.99
C GLU A 43 19.31 0.65 -9.51
N LYS A 44 18.98 -0.41 -10.26
CA LYS A 44 18.97 -0.37 -11.73
C LYS A 44 18.00 0.67 -12.31
N PHE A 45 16.88 0.88 -11.62
CA PHE A 45 15.84 1.81 -12.06
C PHE A 45 15.76 3.08 -11.19
N ASP A 46 16.74 3.27 -10.29
CA ASP A 46 16.83 4.41 -9.37
C ASP A 46 15.54 4.67 -8.56
N PHE A 47 14.94 3.58 -8.06
CA PHE A 47 13.72 3.66 -7.25
C PHE A 47 14.01 4.21 -5.86
N ARG A 48 13.20 5.17 -5.42
CA ARG A 48 13.36 5.88 -4.15
C ARG A 48 13.01 5.00 -2.95
N ASN A 49 12.09 4.06 -3.12
CA ASN A 49 11.59 3.21 -2.04
C ASN A 49 11.01 1.89 -2.55
N ASP A 50 10.77 0.95 -1.64
CA ASP A 50 10.29 -0.40 -1.95
C ASP A 50 8.85 -0.40 -2.50
N ALA A 51 8.06 0.65 -2.27
CA ALA A 51 6.74 0.74 -2.86
C ALA A 51 6.81 1.02 -4.37
N GLU A 52 7.81 1.76 -4.84
CA GLU A 52 8.05 1.98 -6.26
C GLU A 52 8.52 0.69 -6.95
N VAL A 53 9.43 -0.07 -6.31
CA VAL A 53 9.82 -1.41 -6.78
C VAL A 53 8.59 -2.33 -6.87
N ALA A 54 7.76 -2.36 -5.84
CA ALA A 54 6.54 -3.17 -5.82
C ALA A 54 5.56 -2.74 -6.91
N GLY A 55 5.40 -1.43 -7.14
CA GLY A 55 4.57 -0.90 -8.22
C GLY A 55 5.03 -1.40 -9.59
N PHE A 56 6.32 -1.24 -9.89
CA PHE A 56 6.92 -1.75 -11.11
C PHE A 56 6.65 -3.25 -11.32
N LEU A 57 6.82 -4.07 -10.28
CA LEU A 57 6.59 -5.52 -10.37
C LEU A 57 5.12 -5.92 -10.56
N LEU A 58 4.19 -5.09 -10.09
CA LEU A 58 2.74 -5.33 -10.24
C LEU A 58 2.20 -4.86 -11.60
N ASP A 59 2.90 -3.94 -12.25
CA ASP A 59 2.55 -3.40 -13.57
C ASP A 59 3.15 -4.22 -14.75
N MET A 60 3.93 -5.26 -14.46
CA MET A 60 4.49 -6.21 -15.45
C MET A 60 3.53 -7.33 -15.86
#